data_AF-A0A7X7LIN9-F1
#
_entry.id   AF-A0A7X7LIN9-F1
#
_cell.length_a   1.000
_cell.length_b   1.000
_cell.length_c   1.000
_cell.angle_alpha   90.00
_cell.angle_beta   90.00
_cell.angle_gamma   90.00
#
_symmetry.space_group_name_H-M   'P 1'
#
loop_
_entity.id
_entity.type
_entity.pdbx_description
1 polymer ?
#
loop_
_entity_poly.entity_id
_entity_poly.type
_entity_poly.pdbx_seq_one_letter_code
_entity_poly.pdbx_strand_id
1 'polypeptide(L)'
;MAISRQQSPDFYESVFYTSAEDFDPNKVRIFFARPNVDLFRKCAEAYDPEQRNNPFSIGEQLLLHACMIHLQTNSLDFQLRLRKLRNLISNSEDTVRKEYLPSLLKSVKTLISDNAVESESKFNTTQVQEENQKEQFLLQNPNMQFALLKLEDHHLLQGCIAVLGLQQGFDLVSQKFIEVFTPGCGYVAISCALFTYGDYTQKVGWKRLLASKKESTWRELFTPSNRRGEFDNTKKVLSSLLLDMVNDHSKTIDGIITNYLDLFAVDPLLKKDWQYYFIKYEYFRKHVDGFYYWKDRSKPYESIMMLRTMMNGRHWDPVLLTIKHRNENCLSMESFGTPLIFVKEEVSITITNHNDHFKFSANESNTESLDFLEKVRSNGIINGEYKYMIKQDDQGLDIEDRVIRGTEIVKELEAL
;
A
#
# COMPACT_ATOMS: atom_id res chain seq x y z
N MET A 1 -40.91 16.55 18.30
CA MET A 1 -40.59 17.99 18.23
C MET A 1 -39.32 18.09 17.40
N ALA A 2 -39.37 18.67 16.20
CA ALA A 2 -38.15 18.86 15.40
C ALA A 2 -37.31 19.95 16.08
N ILE A 3 -36.12 19.59 16.58
CA ILE A 3 -35.17 20.53 17.16
C ILE A 3 -34.74 21.48 16.03
N SER A 4 -35.17 22.74 16.09
CA SER A 4 -34.71 23.77 15.14
C SER A 4 -33.28 24.17 15.49
N ARG A 5 -32.52 24.67 14.50
CA ARG A 5 -31.14 25.18 14.70
C ARG A 5 -31.02 26.24 15.81
N GLN A 6 -32.13 26.85 16.24
CA GLN A 6 -32.15 27.79 17.37
C GLN A 6 -31.99 27.12 18.73
N GLN A 7 -32.26 25.80 18.85
CA GLN A 7 -32.19 25.08 20.12
C GLN A 7 -30.82 24.46 20.40
N SER A 8 -30.05 24.12 19.36
CA SER A 8 -28.71 23.52 19.47
C SER A 8 -27.80 24.04 18.33
N PRO A 9 -27.30 25.28 18.40
CA PRO A 9 -26.52 25.90 17.33
C PRO A 9 -25.23 25.16 17.02
N ASP A 10 -24.62 24.52 18.03
CA ASP A 10 -23.33 23.82 17.92
C ASP A 10 -23.49 22.29 17.80
N PHE A 11 -24.66 21.81 17.35
CA PHE A 11 -24.95 20.36 17.28
C PHE A 11 -23.89 19.61 16.46
N TYR A 12 -23.53 20.13 15.28
CA TYR A 12 -22.61 19.44 14.38
C TYR A 12 -21.19 19.40 14.93
N GLU A 13 -20.73 20.48 15.57
CA GLU A 13 -19.44 20.61 16.26
C GLU A 13 -19.36 19.70 17.49
N SER A 14 -20.49 19.39 18.12
CA SER A 14 -20.59 18.42 19.21
C SER A 14 -20.54 16.97 18.73
N VAL A 15 -20.78 16.71 17.44
CA VAL A 15 -20.93 15.37 16.87
C VAL A 15 -19.74 14.99 15.98
N PHE A 16 -19.17 15.93 15.24
CA PHE A 16 -18.13 15.67 14.24
C PHE A 16 -16.84 16.43 14.52
N TYR A 17 -15.75 15.90 13.95
CA TYR A 17 -14.46 16.57 13.87
C TYR A 17 -13.69 16.08 12.64
N THR A 18 -12.59 16.75 12.29
CA THR A 18 -11.84 16.47 11.05
C THR A 18 -10.37 16.11 11.28
N SER A 19 -9.72 16.75 12.24
CA SER A 19 -8.28 16.61 12.50
C SER A 19 -8.03 15.39 13.40
N ALA A 20 -6.89 14.73 13.24
CA ALA A 20 -6.59 13.53 14.05
C ALA A 20 -6.36 13.90 15.53
N GLU A 21 -5.84 15.10 15.75
CA GLU A 21 -5.46 15.69 17.04
C GLU A 21 -6.69 16.00 17.90
N ASP A 22 -7.84 16.24 17.27
CA ASP A 22 -9.13 16.53 17.91
C ASP A 22 -9.91 15.25 18.28
N PHE A 23 -9.22 14.10 18.35
CA PHE A 23 -9.85 12.82 18.67
C PHE A 23 -10.66 12.93 19.97
N ASP A 24 -11.95 12.62 19.84
CA ASP A 24 -12.89 12.52 20.96
C ASP A 24 -13.70 11.23 20.75
N PRO A 25 -13.69 10.28 21.72
CA PRO A 25 -14.45 9.04 21.59
C PRO A 25 -15.96 9.27 21.41
N ASN A 26 -16.47 10.43 21.86
CA ASN A 26 -17.87 10.83 21.74
C ASN A 26 -18.19 11.58 20.43
N LYS A 27 -17.20 11.80 19.55
CA LYS A 27 -17.40 12.43 18.24
C LYS A 27 -16.96 11.53 17.11
N VAL A 28 -17.45 11.77 15.91
CA VAL A 28 -17.13 10.98 14.72
C VAL A 28 -16.23 11.77 13.79
N ARG A 29 -15.09 11.19 13.40
CA ARG A 29 -14.21 11.80 12.41
C ARG A 29 -14.78 11.67 11.01
N ILE A 30 -14.73 12.74 10.21
CA ILE A 30 -15.12 12.72 8.79
C ILE A 30 -13.90 12.78 7.86
N PHE A 31 -13.92 11.99 6.77
CA PHE A 31 -12.77 11.79 5.86
C PHE A 31 -13.01 12.28 4.43
N PHE A 32 -14.06 13.07 4.20
CA PHE A 32 -14.38 13.58 2.86
C PHE A 32 -13.30 14.53 2.35
N ALA A 33 -13.18 14.66 1.02
CA ALA A 33 -12.13 15.45 0.37
C ALA A 33 -12.13 16.95 0.76
N ARG A 34 -13.28 17.51 1.11
CA ARG A 34 -13.45 18.88 1.61
C ARG A 34 -14.32 18.82 2.86
N PRO A 35 -13.79 18.36 4.00
CA PRO A 35 -14.61 18.06 5.16
C PRO A 35 -15.10 19.37 5.79
N ASN A 36 -16.35 19.38 6.24
CA ASN A 36 -16.94 20.43 7.06
C ASN A 36 -17.81 19.74 8.11
N VAL A 37 -17.61 20.06 9.38
CA VAL A 37 -18.38 19.46 10.47
C VAL A 37 -19.85 19.85 10.38
N ASP A 38 -20.16 21.08 9.97
CA ASP A 38 -21.52 21.59 9.77
C ASP A 38 -22.09 21.12 8.42
N LEU A 39 -22.53 19.85 8.40
CA LEU A 39 -23.07 19.21 7.20
C LEU A 39 -24.33 19.90 6.68
N PHE A 40 -25.13 20.54 7.55
CA PHE A 40 -26.31 21.28 7.12
C PHE A 40 -25.93 22.54 6.35
N ARG A 41 -25.00 23.34 6.88
CA ARG A 41 -24.48 24.51 6.18
C ARG A 41 -23.81 24.11 4.87
N LYS A 42 -22.96 23.08 4.89
CA LYS A 42 -22.31 22.61 3.67
C LYS A 42 -23.32 22.17 2.61
N CYS A 43 -24.38 21.45 3.00
CA CYS A 43 -25.47 21.10 2.10
C CYS A 43 -26.11 22.35 1.48
N ALA A 44 -26.47 23.34 2.31
CA ALA A 44 -27.11 24.57 1.83
C ALA A 44 -26.22 25.41 0.90
N GLU A 45 -24.91 25.42 1.12
CA GLU A 45 -23.96 26.24 0.36
C GLU A 45 -23.42 25.53 -0.89
N ALA A 46 -23.30 24.20 -0.88
CA ALA A 46 -22.49 23.47 -1.87
C ALA A 46 -23.22 22.32 -2.58
N TYR A 47 -24.44 21.94 -2.17
CA TYR A 47 -25.19 20.90 -2.86
C TYR A 47 -25.56 21.33 -4.28
N ASP A 48 -25.11 20.57 -5.27
CA ASP A 48 -25.41 20.80 -6.67
C ASP A 48 -25.66 19.46 -7.37
N PRO A 49 -26.92 19.08 -7.63
CA PRO A 49 -27.26 17.81 -8.27
C PRO A 49 -27.03 17.81 -9.79
N GLU A 50 -26.85 18.97 -10.41
CA GLU A 50 -26.61 19.13 -11.85
C GLU A 50 -25.12 18.98 -12.17
N GLN A 51 -24.24 19.28 -11.21
CA GLN A 51 -22.82 18.99 -11.35
C GLN A 51 -22.54 17.49 -11.41
N ARG A 52 -21.69 17.10 -12.38
CA ARG A 52 -21.21 15.71 -12.54
C ARG A 52 -20.63 15.14 -11.24
N ASN A 53 -19.90 15.96 -10.49
CA ASN A 53 -19.39 15.62 -9.17
C ASN A 53 -20.02 16.58 -8.15
N ASN A 54 -21.09 16.14 -7.48
CA ASN A 54 -21.76 16.93 -6.46
C ASN A 54 -20.76 17.28 -5.33
N PRO A 55 -20.52 18.57 -5.02
CA PRO A 55 -19.61 18.99 -3.95
C PRO A 55 -20.05 18.55 -2.54
N PHE A 56 -21.33 18.19 -2.38
CA PHE A 56 -21.89 17.52 -1.22
C PHE A 56 -22.15 16.04 -1.57
N SER A 57 -21.17 15.20 -1.27
CA SER A 57 -21.13 13.81 -1.68
C SER A 57 -22.30 12.99 -1.12
N ILE A 58 -22.58 11.83 -1.72
CA ILE A 58 -23.62 10.93 -1.21
C ILE A 58 -23.33 10.50 0.24
N GLY A 59 -22.07 10.24 0.59
CA GLY A 59 -21.70 9.93 1.97
C GLY A 59 -22.08 11.04 2.96
N GLU A 60 -21.87 12.30 2.57
CA GLU A 60 -22.27 13.45 3.39
C GLU A 60 -23.80 13.59 3.49
N GLN A 61 -24.52 13.31 2.41
CA GLN A 61 -25.99 13.27 2.42
C GLN A 61 -26.52 12.20 3.39
N LEU A 62 -25.89 11.02 3.43
CA LEU A 62 -26.27 9.94 4.35
C LEU A 62 -25.98 10.30 5.81
N LEU A 63 -24.84 10.92 6.12
CA LEU A 63 -24.53 11.40 7.47
C LEU A 63 -25.45 12.54 7.92
N LEU A 64 -25.78 13.47 7.02
CA LEU A 64 -26.76 14.52 7.29
C LEU A 64 -28.15 13.91 7.56
N HIS A 65 -28.55 12.90 6.79
CA HIS A 65 -29.80 12.18 7.02
C HIS A 65 -29.85 11.51 8.40
N ALA A 66 -28.75 10.86 8.81
CA ALA A 66 -28.63 10.30 10.15
C ALA A 66 -28.81 11.35 11.26
N CYS A 67 -28.21 12.53 11.10
CA CYS A 67 -28.37 13.65 12.03
C CYS A 67 -29.83 14.10 12.11
N MET A 68 -30.52 14.25 10.97
CA MET A 68 -31.92 14.64 10.93
C MET A 68 -32.83 13.63 11.63
N ILE A 69 -32.58 12.32 11.47
CA ILE A 69 -33.33 11.28 12.20
C ILE A 69 -33.13 11.46 13.71
N HIS A 70 -31.89 11.56 14.17
CA HIS A 70 -31.60 11.72 15.60
C HIS A 70 -32.23 12.98 16.20
N LEU A 71 -32.18 14.11 15.50
CA LEU A 71 -32.84 15.36 15.94
C LEU A 71 -34.37 15.26 16.02
N GLN A 72 -34.99 14.28 15.34
CA GLN A 72 -36.43 14.03 15.38
C GLN A 72 -36.83 13.01 16.44
N THR A 73 -36.01 11.99 16.67
CA THR A 73 -36.36 10.81 17.48
C THR A 73 -35.56 10.66 18.77
N ASN A 74 -34.49 11.44 18.95
CA ASN A 74 -33.53 11.30 20.04
C ASN A 74 -32.98 9.86 20.17
N SER A 75 -32.44 9.33 19.08
CA SER A 75 -31.91 7.95 19.02
C SER A 75 -30.87 7.66 20.11
N LEU A 76 -31.00 6.50 20.75
CA LEU A 76 -30.03 5.96 21.72
C LEU A 76 -28.67 5.67 21.05
N ASP A 77 -27.58 5.84 21.80
CA ASP A 77 -26.21 5.55 21.37
C ASP A 77 -25.84 6.15 20.00
N PHE A 78 -26.39 7.33 19.71
CA PHE A 78 -26.32 7.95 18.38
C PHE A 78 -24.89 8.05 17.86
N GLN A 79 -23.93 8.42 18.72
CA GLN A 79 -22.53 8.57 18.36
C GLN A 79 -21.92 7.26 17.83
N LEU A 80 -22.24 6.11 18.47
CA LEU A 80 -21.75 4.80 18.05
C LEU A 80 -22.40 4.36 16.73
N ARG A 81 -23.71 4.57 16.59
CA ARG A 81 -24.46 4.25 15.36
C ARG A 81 -23.99 5.11 14.18
N LEU A 82 -23.70 6.38 14.43
CA LEU A 82 -23.16 7.31 13.45
C LEU A 82 -21.73 6.95 13.04
N ARG A 83 -20.90 6.49 13.99
CA ARG A 83 -19.56 5.97 13.69
C ARG A 83 -19.62 4.72 12.81
N LYS A 84 -20.50 3.77 13.14
CA LYS A 84 -20.79 2.58 12.32
C LYS A 84 -21.20 3.01 10.91
N LEU A 85 -22.10 3.99 10.78
CA LEU A 85 -22.47 4.54 9.48
C LEU A 85 -21.28 5.15 8.72
N ARG A 86 -20.42 5.94 9.38
CA ARG A 86 -19.21 6.49 8.77
C ARG A 86 -18.27 5.40 8.28
N ASN A 87 -18.07 4.34 9.06
CA ASN A 87 -17.24 3.19 8.69
C ASN A 87 -17.80 2.51 7.44
N LEU A 88 -19.12 2.27 7.41
CA LEU A 88 -19.84 1.70 6.27
C LEU A 88 -19.70 2.55 5.01
N ILE A 89 -19.90 3.86 5.11
CA ILE A 89 -19.77 4.80 3.99
C ILE A 89 -18.35 4.77 3.43
N SER A 90 -17.34 4.88 4.29
CA SER A 90 -15.92 4.98 3.89
C SER A 90 -15.44 3.72 3.16
N ASN A 91 -15.98 2.55 3.51
CA ASN A 91 -15.57 1.26 2.93
C ASN A 91 -16.57 0.70 1.90
N SER A 92 -17.47 1.56 1.41
CA SER A 92 -18.47 1.24 0.39
C SER A 92 -18.38 2.17 -0.83
N GLU A 93 -17.22 2.78 -1.13
CA GLU A 93 -17.05 3.72 -2.25
C GLU A 93 -17.62 3.19 -3.59
N ASP A 94 -17.43 1.89 -3.85
CA ASP A 94 -17.92 1.23 -5.07
C ASP A 94 -19.45 1.08 -5.11
N THR A 95 -20.15 1.13 -3.97
CA THR A 95 -21.62 0.92 -3.88
C THR A 95 -22.39 2.12 -3.33
N VAL A 96 -21.73 3.14 -2.78
CA VAL A 96 -22.37 4.41 -2.39
C VAL A 96 -22.56 5.25 -3.65
N ARG A 97 -23.62 4.95 -4.41
CA ARG A 97 -23.94 5.55 -5.71
C ARG A 97 -25.37 6.09 -5.76
N LYS A 98 -25.61 7.02 -6.69
CA LYS A 98 -26.89 7.73 -6.83
C LYS A 98 -28.05 6.76 -7.09
N GLU A 99 -27.80 5.69 -7.85
CA GLU A 99 -28.80 4.68 -8.19
C GLU A 99 -29.30 3.90 -6.96
N TYR A 100 -28.48 3.83 -5.90
CA TYR A 100 -28.79 3.09 -4.68
C TYR A 100 -29.23 4.00 -3.52
N LEU A 101 -29.28 5.33 -3.74
CA LEU A 101 -29.60 6.31 -2.69
C LEU A 101 -30.91 6.00 -1.93
N PRO A 102 -32.05 5.64 -2.58
CA PRO A 102 -33.26 5.31 -1.84
C PRO A 102 -33.10 4.13 -0.87
N SER A 103 -32.37 3.08 -1.29
CA SER A 103 -32.08 1.92 -0.45
C SER A 103 -31.11 2.28 0.68
N LEU A 104 -30.09 3.09 0.38
CA LEU A 104 -29.13 3.55 1.39
C LEU A 104 -29.80 4.42 2.45
N LEU A 105 -30.72 5.33 2.08
CA LEU A 105 -31.48 6.13 3.03
C LEU A 105 -32.36 5.28 3.95
N LYS A 106 -33.02 4.24 3.40
CA LYS A 106 -33.76 3.25 4.20
C LYS A 106 -32.85 2.56 5.21
N SER A 107 -31.69 2.07 4.76
CA SER A 107 -30.73 1.39 5.65
C SER A 107 -30.14 2.34 6.71
N VAL A 108 -29.91 3.62 6.39
CA VAL A 108 -29.51 4.63 7.38
C VAL A 108 -30.59 4.81 8.44
N LYS A 109 -31.86 4.89 8.05
CA LYS A 109 -32.97 5.02 9.00
C LYS A 109 -33.02 3.84 9.97
N THR A 110 -32.94 2.61 9.45
CA THR A 110 -32.92 1.38 10.26
C THR A 110 -31.70 1.33 11.17
N LEU A 111 -30.52 1.70 10.67
CA LEU A 111 -29.29 1.75 11.46
C LEU A 111 -29.39 2.75 12.62
N ILE A 112 -29.85 3.98 12.36
CA ILE A 112 -29.92 5.02 13.38
C ILE A 112 -31.05 4.78 14.38
N SER A 113 -32.16 4.14 13.97
CA SER A 113 -33.30 3.86 14.84
C SER A 113 -33.12 2.58 15.66
N ASP A 114 -32.61 1.52 15.03
CA ASP A 114 -32.66 0.14 15.55
C ASP A 114 -31.27 -0.50 15.75
N ASN A 115 -30.18 0.22 15.43
CA ASN A 115 -28.80 -0.30 15.37
C ASN A 115 -28.61 -1.53 14.47
N ALA A 116 -29.41 -1.64 13.40
CA ALA A 116 -29.38 -2.77 12.49
C ALA A 116 -29.07 -2.35 11.05
N VAL A 117 -28.33 -3.20 10.33
CA VAL A 117 -28.13 -3.07 8.88
C VAL A 117 -28.92 -4.18 8.20
N GLU A 118 -29.86 -3.80 7.34
CA GLU A 118 -30.71 -4.74 6.59
C GLU A 118 -29.87 -5.61 5.64
N SER A 119 -30.29 -6.85 5.41
CA SER A 119 -29.58 -7.78 4.52
C SER A 119 -29.61 -7.32 3.06
N GLU A 120 -30.66 -6.63 2.62
CA GLU A 120 -30.73 -6.01 1.29
C GLU A 120 -29.95 -4.71 1.13
N SER A 121 -29.26 -4.25 2.18
CA SER A 121 -28.47 -3.02 2.17
C SER A 121 -27.45 -3.01 1.03
N LYS A 122 -27.20 -1.82 0.49
CA LYS A 122 -26.18 -1.59 -0.56
C LYS A 122 -24.82 -1.23 0.01
N PHE A 123 -24.64 -1.22 1.34
CA PHE A 123 -23.30 -1.16 1.93
C PHE A 123 -22.49 -2.42 1.61
N ASN A 124 -21.16 -2.29 1.64
CA ASN A 124 -20.24 -3.40 1.44
C ASN A 124 -20.47 -4.48 2.50
N THR A 125 -20.82 -5.70 2.06
CA THR A 125 -21.14 -6.82 2.93
C THR A 125 -19.97 -7.23 3.83
N THR A 126 -18.73 -7.13 3.34
CA THR A 126 -17.53 -7.41 4.15
C THR A 126 -17.38 -6.40 5.28
N GLN A 127 -17.65 -5.11 5.02
CA GLN A 127 -17.63 -4.09 6.07
C GLN A 127 -18.77 -4.32 7.08
N VAL A 128 -19.97 -4.67 6.64
CA VAL A 128 -21.10 -4.98 7.53
C VAL A 128 -20.74 -6.14 8.47
N GLN A 129 -20.11 -7.20 7.94
CA GLN A 129 -19.64 -8.32 8.75
C GLN A 129 -18.57 -7.89 9.75
N GLU A 130 -17.62 -7.05 9.35
CA GLU A 130 -16.60 -6.51 10.23
C GLU A 130 -17.20 -5.67 11.37
N GLU A 131 -18.16 -4.78 11.08
CA GLU A 131 -18.84 -4.00 12.12
C GLU A 131 -19.57 -4.90 13.15
N ASN A 132 -20.19 -5.99 12.69
CA ASN A 132 -20.82 -6.96 13.59
C ASN A 132 -19.78 -7.71 14.44
N GLN A 133 -18.61 -8.07 13.86
CA GLN A 133 -17.53 -8.71 14.62
C GLN A 133 -16.96 -7.79 15.71
N LYS A 134 -16.82 -6.49 15.42
CA LYS A 134 -16.39 -5.50 16.41
C LYS A 134 -17.37 -5.35 17.56
N GLU A 135 -18.67 -5.31 17.28
CA GLU A 135 -19.69 -5.26 18.34
C GLU A 135 -19.60 -6.50 19.24
N GLN A 136 -19.49 -7.70 18.67
CA GLN A 136 -19.30 -8.93 19.45
C GLN A 136 -18.01 -8.91 20.27
N PHE A 137 -16.93 -8.38 19.71
CA PHE A 137 -15.66 -8.24 20.41
C PHE A 137 -15.75 -7.27 21.60
N LEU A 138 -16.46 -6.14 21.46
CA LEU A 138 -16.66 -5.19 22.55
C LEU A 138 -17.59 -5.72 23.65
N LEU A 139 -18.57 -6.56 23.31
CA LEU A 139 -19.39 -7.25 24.33
C LEU A 139 -18.52 -8.14 25.23
N GLN A 140 -17.48 -8.76 24.67
CA GLN A 140 -16.55 -9.62 25.40
C GLN A 140 -15.39 -8.84 26.04
N ASN A 141 -15.02 -7.68 25.48
CA ASN A 141 -13.87 -6.88 25.90
C ASN A 141 -14.22 -5.37 25.99
N PRO A 142 -15.10 -4.95 26.92
CA PRO A 142 -15.56 -3.55 26.97
C PRO A 142 -14.44 -2.53 27.15
N ASN A 143 -13.37 -2.91 27.85
CA ASN A 143 -12.18 -2.09 28.06
C ASN A 143 -11.40 -1.76 26.77
N MET A 144 -11.66 -2.47 25.67
CA MET A 144 -11.01 -2.22 24.37
C MET A 144 -11.70 -1.11 23.55
N GLN A 145 -12.85 -0.60 24.01
CA GLN A 145 -13.65 0.37 23.25
C GLN A 145 -12.82 1.61 22.85
N PHE A 146 -12.09 2.22 23.78
CA PHE A 146 -11.31 3.42 23.47
C PHE A 146 -10.26 3.17 22.37
N ALA A 147 -9.53 2.05 22.45
CA ALA A 147 -8.55 1.67 21.46
C ALA A 147 -9.20 1.43 20.08
N LEU A 148 -10.35 0.76 20.04
CA LEU A 148 -11.10 0.51 18.82
C LEU A 148 -11.54 1.81 18.16
N LEU A 149 -12.21 2.70 18.89
CA LEU A 149 -12.71 3.97 18.35
C LEU A 149 -11.56 4.83 17.79
N LYS A 150 -10.43 4.87 18.51
CA LYS A 150 -9.24 5.60 18.06
C LYS A 150 -8.64 5.02 16.79
N LEU A 151 -8.61 3.70 16.68
CA LEU A 151 -8.09 3.00 15.51
C LEU A 151 -9.00 3.19 14.28
N GLU A 152 -10.33 3.17 14.47
CA GLU A 152 -11.28 3.44 13.39
C GLU A 152 -11.12 4.86 12.83
N ASP A 153 -10.71 5.82 13.65
CA ASP A 153 -10.48 7.21 13.24
C ASP A 153 -9.11 7.45 12.59
N HIS A 154 -8.31 6.41 12.44
CA HIS A 154 -7.02 6.49 11.75
C HIS A 154 -7.21 6.76 10.25
N HIS A 155 -6.43 7.68 9.66
CA HIS A 155 -6.59 8.12 8.26
C HIS A 155 -6.37 7.02 7.23
N LEU A 156 -5.61 5.97 7.58
CA LEU A 156 -5.41 4.80 6.73
C LEU A 156 -6.49 3.72 6.85
N LEU A 157 -7.25 3.69 7.95
CA LEU A 157 -8.19 2.61 8.24
C LEU A 157 -9.63 3.06 8.00
N GLN A 158 -9.99 4.28 8.42
CA GLN A 158 -11.29 4.90 8.17
C GLN A 158 -12.46 3.95 8.48
N GLY A 159 -12.36 3.25 9.61
CA GLY A 159 -13.31 2.24 10.04
C GLY A 159 -12.97 0.80 9.65
N CYS A 160 -12.19 0.52 8.61
CA CYS A 160 -11.77 -0.86 8.32
C CYS A 160 -10.45 -1.18 9.04
N ILE A 161 -10.53 -2.02 10.07
CA ILE A 161 -9.39 -2.48 10.88
C ILE A 161 -9.00 -3.93 10.56
N ALA A 162 -9.62 -4.53 9.55
CA ALA A 162 -9.44 -5.93 9.18
C ALA A 162 -7.96 -6.34 8.99
N VAL A 163 -7.07 -5.40 8.61
CA VAL A 163 -5.63 -5.66 8.47
C VAL A 163 -4.95 -6.01 9.80
N LEU A 164 -5.38 -5.42 10.91
CA LEU A 164 -4.88 -5.72 12.26
C LEU A 164 -5.68 -6.85 12.90
N GLY A 165 -6.99 -6.90 12.61
CA GLY A 165 -7.90 -7.85 13.22
C GLY A 165 -8.15 -7.58 14.71
N LEU A 166 -8.91 -8.48 15.33
CA LEU A 166 -9.30 -8.42 16.74
C LEU A 166 -8.57 -9.55 17.47
N GLN A 167 -7.35 -9.28 17.94
CA GLN A 167 -6.42 -10.27 18.50
C GLN A 167 -6.06 -9.97 19.96
N GLN A 168 -5.41 -10.90 20.65
CA GLN A 168 -4.89 -10.65 22.00
C GLN A 168 -3.85 -9.53 21.96
N GLY A 169 -3.88 -8.63 22.96
CA GLY A 169 -3.04 -7.43 22.97
C GLY A 169 -3.46 -6.37 21.93
N PHE A 170 -4.74 -6.39 21.52
CA PHE A 170 -5.30 -5.47 20.55
C PHE A 170 -4.98 -4.00 20.83
N ASP A 171 -5.09 -3.56 22.09
CA ASP A 171 -4.78 -2.20 22.54
C ASP A 171 -3.33 -1.81 22.27
N LEU A 172 -2.37 -2.65 22.65
CA LEU A 172 -0.94 -2.41 22.44
C LEU A 172 -0.59 -2.37 20.95
N VAL A 173 -1.11 -3.31 20.16
CA VAL A 173 -0.88 -3.35 18.70
C VAL A 173 -1.54 -2.15 18.02
N SER A 174 -2.76 -1.77 18.44
CA SER A 174 -3.46 -0.59 17.92
C SER A 174 -2.70 0.69 18.21
N GLN A 175 -2.20 0.84 19.43
CA GLN A 175 -1.35 1.97 19.80
C GLN A 175 -0.08 2.00 18.94
N LYS A 176 0.61 0.87 18.79
CA LYS A 176 1.83 0.80 17.98
C LYS A 176 1.57 1.13 16.52
N PHE A 177 0.45 0.66 15.96
CA PHE A 177 0.05 1.02 14.59
C PHE A 177 -0.12 2.54 14.43
N ILE A 178 -0.82 3.19 15.36
CA ILE A 178 -1.02 4.65 15.35
C ILE A 178 0.32 5.41 15.45
N GLU A 179 1.24 4.91 16.28
CA GLU A 179 2.59 5.49 16.42
C GLU A 179 3.43 5.37 15.14
N VAL A 180 3.34 4.22 14.44
CA VAL A 180 4.11 3.96 13.22
C VAL A 180 3.54 4.68 12.00
N PHE A 181 2.21 4.70 11.85
CA PHE A 181 1.53 5.16 10.63
C PHE A 181 0.97 6.58 10.75
N THR A 182 1.76 7.55 11.20
CA THR A 182 1.34 8.95 11.27
C THR A 182 1.11 9.59 9.88
N PRO A 183 0.33 10.70 9.78
CA PRO A 183 0.20 11.43 8.51
C PRO A 183 1.57 11.85 7.97
N GLY A 184 1.86 11.49 6.72
CA GLY A 184 3.15 11.80 6.08
C GLY A 184 4.34 10.98 6.59
N CYS A 185 4.11 9.87 7.31
CA CYS A 185 5.17 8.98 7.76
C CYS A 185 6.06 8.44 6.62
N GLY A 186 7.22 7.89 6.97
CA GLY A 186 8.16 7.28 6.04
C GLY A 186 7.66 5.97 5.41
N TYR A 187 6.62 6.03 4.57
CA TYR A 187 5.99 4.86 3.93
C TYR A 187 6.99 3.95 3.21
N VAL A 188 8.00 4.53 2.56
CA VAL A 188 9.05 3.74 1.89
C VAL A 188 9.87 2.94 2.90
N ALA A 189 10.26 3.55 4.03
CA ALA A 189 10.98 2.87 5.09
C ALA A 189 10.10 1.79 5.74
N ILE A 190 8.84 2.08 6.02
CA ILE A 190 7.89 1.09 6.56
C ILE A 190 7.73 -0.10 5.60
N SER A 191 7.62 0.13 4.29
CA SER A 191 7.62 -0.94 3.29
C SER A 191 8.88 -1.79 3.36
N CYS A 192 10.06 -1.17 3.49
CA CYS A 192 11.32 -1.90 3.63
C CYS A 192 11.35 -2.74 4.92
N ALA A 193 10.91 -2.18 6.05
CA ALA A 193 10.81 -2.91 7.31
C ALA A 193 9.82 -4.07 7.23
N LEU A 194 8.65 -3.92 6.58
CA LEU A 194 7.72 -5.04 6.39
C LEU A 194 8.38 -6.19 5.62
N PHE A 195 9.18 -5.91 4.60
CA PHE A 195 9.89 -6.95 3.85
C PHE A 195 10.94 -7.71 4.66
N THR A 196 11.43 -7.19 5.79
CA THR A 196 12.30 -7.96 6.70
C THR A 196 11.53 -9.03 7.47
N TYR A 197 10.20 -8.93 7.59
CA TYR A 197 9.33 -9.92 8.23
C TYR A 197 8.61 -10.83 7.23
N GLY A 198 8.58 -10.47 5.94
CA GLY A 198 8.07 -11.35 4.88
C GLY A 198 7.48 -10.61 3.68
N ASP A 199 7.05 -11.37 2.68
CA ASP A 199 6.34 -10.83 1.50
C ASP A 199 4.90 -10.46 1.88
N TYR A 200 4.67 -9.17 2.14
CA TYR A 200 3.34 -8.62 2.47
C TYR A 200 2.50 -8.26 1.25
N THR A 201 3.03 -8.45 0.03
CA THR A 201 2.36 -7.98 -1.18
C THR A 201 1.04 -8.71 -1.42
N GLN A 202 0.11 -8.05 -2.13
CA GLN A 202 -1.19 -8.63 -2.48
C GLN A 202 -1.29 -8.88 -3.98
N LYS A 203 -1.97 -9.97 -4.35
CA LYS A 203 -2.26 -10.29 -5.76
C LYS A 203 -3.37 -9.39 -6.28
N VAL A 204 -3.16 -8.70 -7.40
CA VAL A 204 -4.20 -7.92 -8.09
C VAL A 204 -4.21 -8.35 -9.56
N GLY A 205 -5.01 -9.36 -9.89
CA GLY A 205 -4.93 -10.00 -11.20
C GLY A 205 -3.54 -10.63 -11.43
N TRP A 206 -2.81 -10.16 -12.44
CA TRP A 206 -1.45 -10.62 -12.76
C TRP A 206 -0.34 -9.85 -12.06
N LYS A 207 -0.64 -8.70 -11.43
CA LYS A 207 0.34 -7.83 -10.75
C LYS A 207 0.30 -8.00 -9.23
N ARG A 208 1.30 -7.41 -8.56
CA ARG A 208 1.45 -7.38 -7.09
C ARG A 208 1.36 -5.96 -6.59
N LEU A 209 0.53 -5.71 -5.58
CA LEU A 209 0.42 -4.44 -4.86
C LEU A 209 1.28 -4.50 -3.60
N LEU A 210 2.13 -3.48 -3.40
CA LEU A 210 2.93 -3.30 -2.18
C LEU A 210 2.77 -1.88 -1.58
N ALA A 211 1.81 -1.10 -2.08
CA ALA A 211 1.69 0.34 -1.79
C ALA A 211 2.92 1.17 -2.21
N SER A 212 2.91 2.46 -1.91
CA SER A 212 3.86 3.44 -2.42
C SER A 212 4.05 4.58 -1.41
N LYS A 213 4.72 5.66 -1.80
CA LYS A 213 4.75 6.90 -1.00
C LYS A 213 3.39 7.58 -0.82
N LYS A 214 2.33 7.12 -1.51
CA LYS A 214 0.99 7.68 -1.44
C LYS A 214 0.14 6.98 -0.40
N GLU A 215 -0.44 7.76 0.49
CA GLU A 215 -1.40 7.30 1.50
C GLU A 215 -2.55 6.47 0.90
N SER A 216 -3.10 6.88 -0.25
CA SER A 216 -4.21 6.16 -0.91
C SER A 216 -3.88 4.70 -1.23
N THR A 217 -2.61 4.41 -1.54
CA THR A 217 -2.17 3.04 -1.83
C THR A 217 -2.04 2.19 -0.58
N TRP A 218 -1.77 2.80 0.59
CA TRP A 218 -1.79 2.13 1.88
C TRP A 218 -3.21 1.86 2.36
N ARG A 219 -4.12 2.83 2.18
CA ARG A 219 -5.57 2.60 2.38
C ARG A 219 -6.06 1.42 1.55
N GLU A 220 -5.68 1.37 0.28
CA GLU A 220 -6.01 0.23 -0.59
C GLU A 220 -5.42 -1.08 -0.06
N LEU A 221 -4.15 -1.09 0.35
CA LEU A 221 -3.46 -2.26 0.88
C LEU A 221 -4.10 -2.77 2.19
N PHE A 222 -4.56 -1.87 3.06
CA PHE A 222 -5.12 -2.22 4.37
C PHE A 222 -6.63 -2.56 4.35
N THR A 223 -7.30 -2.34 3.22
CA THR A 223 -8.71 -2.66 3.07
C THR A 223 -8.87 -4.00 2.32
N PRO A 224 -9.65 -4.97 2.84
CA PRO A 224 -9.92 -6.22 2.14
C PRO A 224 -10.74 -5.96 0.86
N SER A 225 -10.51 -6.74 -0.19
CA SER A 225 -11.26 -6.63 -1.43
C SER A 225 -11.33 -7.95 -2.16
N ASN A 226 -12.49 -8.27 -2.72
CA ASN A 226 -12.68 -9.46 -3.57
C ASN A 226 -11.89 -9.39 -4.89
N ARG A 227 -11.35 -8.21 -5.24
CA ARG A 227 -10.48 -8.02 -6.43
C ARG A 227 -9.00 -8.30 -6.12
N ARG A 228 -8.65 -8.51 -4.85
CA ARG A 228 -7.29 -8.74 -4.39
C ARG A 228 -7.20 -10.07 -3.65
N GLY A 229 -6.08 -10.77 -3.84
CA GLY A 229 -5.76 -12.01 -3.12
C GLY A 229 -4.63 -11.78 -2.12
N GLU A 230 -4.48 -12.74 -1.20
CA GLU A 230 -3.36 -12.79 -0.25
C GLU A 230 -3.34 -11.64 0.78
N PHE A 231 -4.51 -11.06 1.08
CA PHE A 231 -4.67 -10.07 2.15
C PHE A 231 -4.13 -10.57 3.50
N ASP A 232 -4.32 -11.86 3.80
CA ASP A 232 -3.82 -12.48 5.03
C ASP A 232 -2.29 -12.46 5.16
N ASN A 233 -1.54 -12.41 4.05
CA ASN A 233 -0.08 -12.25 4.11
C ASN A 233 0.27 -10.85 4.62
N THR A 234 -0.41 -9.82 4.12
CA THR A 234 -0.26 -8.44 4.64
C THR A 234 -0.57 -8.38 6.13
N LYS A 235 -1.66 -9.02 6.58
CA LYS A 235 -2.03 -9.09 8.01
C LYS A 235 -0.92 -9.70 8.84
N LYS A 236 -0.43 -10.87 8.43
CA LYS A 236 0.61 -11.61 9.17
C LYS A 236 1.89 -10.80 9.29
N VAL A 237 2.40 -10.26 8.18
CA VAL A 237 3.65 -9.49 8.16
C VAL A 237 3.52 -8.20 8.98
N LEU A 238 2.42 -7.47 8.84
CA LEU A 238 2.17 -6.27 9.63
C LEU A 238 2.08 -6.60 11.12
N SER A 239 1.33 -7.63 11.50
CA SER A 239 1.23 -8.06 12.90
C SER A 239 2.59 -8.48 13.46
N SER A 240 3.42 -9.20 12.71
CA SER A 240 4.76 -9.59 13.14
C SER A 240 5.64 -8.37 13.41
N LEU A 241 5.66 -7.38 12.51
CA LEU A 241 6.41 -6.13 12.71
C LEU A 241 5.92 -5.38 13.96
N LEU A 242 4.61 -5.18 14.08
CA LEU A 242 4.06 -4.40 15.20
C LEU A 242 4.25 -5.10 16.55
N LEU A 243 4.05 -6.43 16.61
CA LEU A 243 4.26 -7.20 17.84
C LEU A 243 5.72 -7.18 18.26
N ASP A 244 6.66 -7.27 17.31
CA ASP A 244 8.09 -7.18 17.62
C ASP A 244 8.46 -5.80 18.19
N MET A 245 7.89 -4.72 17.66
CA MET A 245 8.07 -3.35 18.19
C MET A 245 7.32 -3.10 19.51
N VAL A 246 6.26 -3.86 19.80
CA VAL A 246 5.59 -3.85 21.11
C VAL A 246 6.44 -4.59 22.14
N ASN A 247 7.05 -5.71 21.78
CA ASN A 247 7.88 -6.51 22.68
C ASN A 247 9.23 -5.84 22.96
N ASP A 248 9.77 -5.06 22.02
CA ASP A 248 10.99 -4.29 22.16
C ASP A 248 10.80 -2.84 21.70
N HIS A 249 10.53 -1.96 22.67
CA HIS A 249 10.30 -0.53 22.44
C HIS A 249 11.54 0.22 21.94
N SER A 250 12.74 -0.38 21.98
CA SER A 250 13.95 0.23 21.43
C SER A 250 14.04 0.11 19.91
N LYS A 251 13.25 -0.81 19.31
CA LYS A 251 13.22 -1.01 17.85
C LYS A 251 12.58 0.19 17.15
N THR A 252 13.31 0.70 16.18
CA THR A 252 12.83 1.71 15.23
C THR A 252 12.75 1.09 13.84
N ILE A 253 11.95 1.69 12.94
CA ILE A 253 11.84 1.25 11.55
C ILE A 253 13.23 1.23 10.87
N ASP A 254 14.03 2.28 11.05
CA ASP A 254 15.38 2.35 10.48
C ASP A 254 16.35 1.35 11.13
N GLY A 255 16.23 1.12 12.44
CA GLY A 255 17.01 0.10 13.15
C GLY A 255 16.73 -1.31 12.64
N ILE A 256 15.46 -1.64 12.39
CA ILE A 256 15.05 -2.92 11.80
C ILE A 256 15.69 -3.12 10.42
N ILE A 257 15.64 -2.10 9.56
CA ILE A 257 16.22 -2.14 8.21
C ILE A 257 17.74 -2.29 8.27
N THR A 258 18.39 -1.51 9.14
CA THR A 258 19.85 -1.51 9.31
C THR A 258 20.32 -2.87 9.80
N ASN A 259 19.70 -3.39 10.86
CA ASN A 259 20.01 -4.71 11.41
C ASN A 259 19.85 -5.82 10.35
N TYR A 260 18.81 -5.76 9.52
CA TYR A 260 18.62 -6.71 8.43
C TYR A 260 19.75 -6.64 7.38
N LEU A 261 20.15 -5.43 6.97
CA LEU A 261 21.22 -5.26 5.97
C LEU A 261 22.61 -5.61 6.54
N ASP A 262 22.86 -5.38 7.82
CA ASP A 262 24.11 -5.70 8.49
C ASP A 262 24.40 -7.21 8.50
N LEU A 263 23.36 -8.07 8.48
CA LEU A 263 23.53 -9.52 8.34
C LEU A 263 24.33 -9.87 7.08
N PHE A 264 24.12 -9.14 5.97
CA PHE A 264 24.80 -9.38 4.70
C PHE A 264 26.19 -8.73 4.63
N ALA A 265 26.48 -7.76 5.50
CA ALA A 265 27.83 -7.23 5.67
C ALA A 265 28.70 -8.22 6.46
N VAL A 266 28.11 -8.90 7.45
CA VAL A 266 28.79 -9.94 8.26
C VAL A 266 28.96 -11.24 7.46
N ASP A 267 27.93 -11.68 6.75
CA ASP A 267 27.97 -12.86 5.88
C ASP A 267 27.59 -12.48 4.43
N PRO A 268 28.59 -12.16 3.58
CA PRO A 268 28.36 -11.85 2.19
C PRO A 268 27.78 -13.00 1.37
N LEU A 269 27.81 -14.25 1.86
CA LEU A 269 27.23 -15.42 1.17
C LEU A 269 25.80 -15.72 1.62
N LEU A 270 25.28 -14.98 2.60
CA LEU A 270 23.88 -15.08 2.99
C LEU A 270 22.97 -14.88 1.77
N LYS A 271 21.95 -15.74 1.65
CA LYS A 271 21.02 -15.74 0.52
C LYS A 271 20.26 -14.43 0.39
N LYS A 272 20.27 -13.84 -0.81
CA LYS A 272 19.69 -12.53 -1.15
C LYS A 272 18.49 -12.74 -2.06
N ASP A 273 17.30 -12.79 -1.48
CA ASP A 273 16.05 -12.81 -2.26
C ASP A 273 15.75 -11.44 -2.90
N TRP A 274 14.63 -11.32 -3.61
CA TRP A 274 14.26 -10.05 -4.24
C TRP A 274 13.98 -8.94 -3.20
N GLN A 275 13.54 -9.31 -2.00
CA GLN A 275 13.28 -8.40 -0.89
C GLN A 275 14.57 -7.73 -0.43
N TYR A 276 15.67 -8.47 -0.35
CA TYR A 276 17.00 -7.88 -0.09
C TYR A 276 17.30 -6.72 -1.04
N TYR A 277 17.15 -6.96 -2.34
CA TYR A 277 17.40 -5.93 -3.35
C TYR A 277 16.40 -4.76 -3.24
N PHE A 278 15.12 -5.06 -2.99
CA PHE A 278 14.10 -4.05 -2.73
C PHE A 278 14.44 -3.19 -1.52
N ILE A 279 15.05 -3.73 -0.46
CA ILE A 279 15.43 -2.97 0.74
C ILE A 279 16.71 -2.18 0.49
N LYS A 280 17.75 -2.83 -0.05
CA LYS A 280 19.08 -2.24 -0.24
C LYS A 280 19.12 -1.13 -1.30
N TYR A 281 18.37 -1.26 -2.38
CA TYR A 281 18.53 -0.41 -3.57
C TYR A 281 17.33 0.50 -3.83
N GLU A 282 17.54 1.82 -3.75
CA GLU A 282 16.46 2.80 -3.97
C GLU A 282 15.82 2.74 -5.37
N TYR A 283 16.52 2.22 -6.36
CA TYR A 283 16.01 2.10 -7.73
C TYR A 283 15.02 0.93 -7.91
N PHE A 284 14.88 0.07 -6.91
CA PHE A 284 13.73 -0.85 -6.77
C PHE A 284 12.48 -0.14 -6.22
N ARG A 285 12.53 1.16 -5.95
CA ARG A 285 11.44 1.90 -5.29
C ARG A 285 11.02 3.14 -6.06
N LYS A 286 11.32 3.21 -7.36
CA LYS A 286 10.93 4.33 -8.25
C LYS A 286 9.52 4.20 -8.85
N HIS A 287 8.76 3.19 -8.45
CA HIS A 287 7.33 3.11 -8.75
C HIS A 287 6.55 4.24 -8.07
N VAL A 288 5.40 4.62 -8.66
CA VAL A 288 4.52 5.67 -8.12
C VAL A 288 3.28 5.10 -7.44
N ASP A 289 2.74 4.00 -7.97
CA ASP A 289 1.49 3.40 -7.47
C ASP A 289 1.69 2.06 -6.73
N GLY A 290 2.92 1.55 -6.64
CA GLY A 290 3.21 0.37 -5.82
C GLY A 290 2.98 -0.97 -6.49
N PHE A 291 3.19 -1.05 -7.80
CA PHE A 291 2.94 -2.26 -8.56
C PHE A 291 4.21 -2.91 -9.12
N TYR A 292 4.26 -4.22 -8.94
CA TYR A 292 5.26 -5.09 -9.53
C TYR A 292 4.58 -6.21 -10.34
N TYR A 293 5.34 -6.81 -11.24
CA TYR A 293 4.93 -7.98 -12.00
C TYR A 293 6.04 -9.00 -12.09
N TRP A 294 5.66 -10.27 -12.04
CA TRP A 294 6.50 -11.41 -12.38
C TRP A 294 5.75 -12.26 -13.39
N LYS A 295 6.40 -12.58 -14.50
CA LYS A 295 5.86 -13.56 -15.46
C LYS A 295 5.82 -14.96 -14.83
N ASP A 296 6.87 -15.28 -14.07
CA ASP A 296 7.02 -16.51 -13.32
C ASP A 296 7.54 -16.19 -11.92
N ARG A 297 6.77 -16.56 -10.89
CA ARG A 297 7.12 -16.27 -9.49
C ARG A 297 8.22 -17.18 -8.95
N SER A 298 8.54 -18.28 -9.63
CA SER A 298 9.72 -19.10 -9.31
C SER A 298 11.03 -18.43 -9.72
N LYS A 299 10.94 -17.33 -10.49
CA LYS A 299 12.07 -16.54 -10.96
C LYS A 299 12.09 -15.16 -10.28
N PRO A 300 12.46 -15.07 -9.00
CA PRO A 300 12.27 -13.85 -8.19
C PRO A 300 12.98 -12.62 -8.76
N TYR A 301 14.07 -12.82 -9.51
CA TYR A 301 14.86 -11.72 -10.05
C TYR A 301 14.42 -11.23 -11.43
N GLU A 302 13.51 -11.94 -12.10
CA GLU A 302 12.87 -11.50 -13.35
C GLU A 302 11.61 -10.66 -13.03
N SER A 303 11.80 -9.65 -12.17
CA SER A 303 10.74 -8.75 -11.72
C SER A 303 10.64 -7.52 -12.60
N ILE A 304 9.41 -7.05 -12.83
CA ILE A 304 9.14 -5.79 -13.54
C ILE A 304 8.55 -4.79 -12.54
N MET A 305 9.29 -3.71 -12.28
CA MET A 305 8.80 -2.57 -11.52
C MET A 305 7.99 -1.66 -12.45
N MET A 306 6.70 -1.50 -12.13
CA MET A 306 5.81 -0.65 -12.92
C MET A 306 5.80 0.77 -12.37
N LEU A 307 5.89 1.80 -13.22
CA LEU A 307 5.76 3.18 -12.75
C LEU A 307 4.35 3.41 -12.16
N ARG A 308 3.33 2.91 -12.84
CA ARG A 308 1.92 3.03 -12.48
C ARG A 308 1.23 1.66 -12.56
N THR A 309 -0.06 1.63 -12.88
CA THR A 309 -0.90 0.42 -12.79
C THR A 309 -0.96 -0.45 -14.05
N MET A 310 -0.56 0.07 -15.23
CA MET A 310 -0.72 -0.60 -16.53
C MET A 310 0.63 -1.03 -17.14
N MET A 311 0.68 -2.20 -17.78
CA MET A 311 1.92 -2.72 -18.40
C MET A 311 2.36 -1.92 -19.63
N ASN A 312 1.41 -1.39 -20.40
CA ASN A 312 1.71 -0.50 -21.52
C ASN A 312 2.22 0.88 -21.06
N GLY A 313 2.25 1.14 -19.75
CA GLY A 313 2.92 2.30 -19.17
C GLY A 313 4.41 2.06 -18.98
N ARG A 314 5.13 3.09 -18.51
CA ARG A 314 6.56 2.96 -18.21
C ARG A 314 6.78 1.93 -17.12
N HIS A 315 7.73 1.02 -17.38
CA HIS A 315 8.16 -0.02 -16.45
C HIS A 315 9.60 -0.41 -16.77
N TRP A 316 10.27 -1.02 -15.80
CA TRP A 316 11.69 -1.37 -15.86
C TRP A 316 11.97 -2.68 -15.15
N ASP A 317 13.04 -3.35 -15.56
CA ASP A 317 13.76 -4.27 -14.68
C ASP A 317 14.49 -3.45 -13.60
N PRO A 318 14.20 -3.66 -12.30
CA PRO A 318 14.78 -2.83 -11.25
C PRO A 318 16.27 -3.13 -11.00
N VAL A 319 16.77 -4.32 -11.32
CA VAL A 319 18.21 -4.65 -11.25
C VAL A 319 18.96 -3.81 -12.27
N LEU A 320 18.52 -3.86 -13.53
CA LEU A 320 19.15 -3.12 -14.62
C LEU A 320 19.05 -1.61 -14.42
N LEU A 321 17.90 -1.11 -13.94
CA LEU A 321 17.73 0.29 -13.58
C LEU A 321 18.73 0.74 -12.51
N THR A 322 18.96 -0.12 -11.51
CA THR A 322 19.93 0.19 -10.45
C THR A 322 21.36 0.21 -10.98
N ILE A 323 21.75 -0.74 -11.84
CA ILE A 323 23.07 -0.77 -12.47
C ILE A 323 23.29 0.47 -13.35
N LYS A 324 22.28 0.85 -14.14
CA LYS A 324 22.30 2.06 -14.99
C LYS A 324 22.63 3.31 -14.17
N HIS A 325 21.94 3.52 -13.06
CA HIS A 325 22.16 4.70 -12.23
C HIS A 325 23.47 4.69 -11.43
N ARG A 326 24.16 3.54 -11.37
CA ARG A 326 25.50 3.46 -10.78
C ARG A 326 26.62 3.75 -11.79
N ASN A 327 26.34 3.70 -13.10
CA ASN A 327 27.32 3.91 -14.17
C ASN A 327 26.69 4.74 -15.31
N GLU A 328 26.37 6.00 -15.05
CA GLU A 328 25.53 6.80 -15.96
C GLU A 328 26.18 7.16 -17.31
N ASN A 329 27.51 7.14 -17.41
CA ASN A 329 28.22 7.67 -18.59
C ASN A 329 28.23 6.70 -19.79
N CYS A 330 28.29 5.40 -19.54
CA CYS A 330 28.43 4.36 -20.57
C CYS A 330 27.17 3.51 -20.75
N LEU A 331 26.09 3.82 -20.03
CA LEU A 331 24.85 3.06 -20.04
C LEU A 331 23.66 3.90 -20.47
N SER A 332 22.90 3.38 -21.43
CA SER A 332 21.59 3.89 -21.80
C SER A 332 20.51 2.85 -21.50
N MET A 333 19.35 3.33 -21.07
CA MET A 333 18.19 2.48 -20.85
C MET A 333 16.94 3.35 -20.94
N GLU A 334 16.02 2.93 -21.79
CA GLU A 334 14.73 3.60 -21.96
C GLU A 334 13.69 3.04 -20.96
N SER A 335 12.42 3.31 -21.22
CA SER A 335 11.31 2.70 -20.50
C SER A 335 10.66 1.58 -21.31
N PHE A 336 9.65 0.92 -20.74
CA PHE A 336 8.89 -0.16 -21.38
C PHE A 336 9.63 -1.50 -21.45
N GLY A 337 10.40 -1.81 -20.40
CA GLY A 337 11.09 -3.09 -20.29
C GLY A 337 12.25 -3.25 -21.28
N THR A 338 12.74 -2.15 -21.85
CA THR A 338 13.91 -2.16 -22.72
C THR A 338 15.13 -2.67 -21.95
N PRO A 339 16.00 -3.46 -22.61
CA PRO A 339 17.24 -3.91 -22.01
C PRO A 339 18.17 -2.73 -21.70
N LEU A 340 19.17 -3.00 -20.86
CA LEU A 340 20.26 -2.07 -20.59
C LEU A 340 21.24 -2.10 -21.77
N ILE A 341 21.66 -0.94 -22.28
CA ILE A 341 22.58 -0.85 -23.41
C ILE A 341 23.87 -0.20 -22.94
N PHE A 342 24.97 -0.93 -23.05
CA PHE A 342 26.32 -0.40 -22.90
C PHE A 342 26.79 0.22 -24.22
N VAL A 343 27.31 1.45 -24.16
CA VAL A 343 27.79 2.20 -25.32
C VAL A 343 29.22 2.66 -25.07
N LYS A 344 30.10 2.36 -26.04
CA LYS A 344 31.48 2.84 -26.07
C LYS A 344 31.88 3.10 -27.52
N GLU A 345 32.05 4.37 -27.89
CA GLU A 345 32.31 4.77 -29.29
C GLU A 345 31.22 4.21 -30.23
N GLU A 346 31.59 3.36 -31.19
CA GLU A 346 30.68 2.71 -32.15
C GLU A 346 30.14 1.34 -31.66
N VAL A 347 30.61 0.88 -30.50
CA VAL A 347 30.17 -0.37 -29.85
C VAL A 347 28.89 -0.15 -29.06
N SER A 348 27.92 -1.05 -29.26
CA SER A 348 26.67 -1.13 -28.50
C SER A 348 26.37 -2.57 -28.09
N ILE A 349 26.43 -2.86 -26.79
CA ILE A 349 26.12 -4.18 -26.21
C ILE A 349 24.81 -4.11 -25.43
N THR A 350 23.88 -5.00 -25.76
CA THR A 350 22.63 -5.20 -25.03
C THR A 350 22.86 -6.14 -23.86
N ILE A 351 22.33 -5.79 -22.68
CA ILE A 351 22.40 -6.55 -21.44
C ILE A 351 20.98 -6.81 -20.94
N THR A 352 20.61 -8.09 -20.79
CA THR A 352 19.34 -8.52 -20.17
C THR A 352 19.58 -9.25 -18.87
N ASN A 353 18.69 -9.04 -17.90
CA ASN A 353 18.68 -9.74 -16.61
C ASN A 353 17.76 -10.96 -16.69
N HIS A 354 18.29 -12.09 -16.23
CA HIS A 354 17.58 -13.36 -16.09
C HIS A 354 17.70 -13.86 -14.65
N ASN A 355 16.97 -14.91 -14.31
CA ASN A 355 16.94 -15.38 -12.94
C ASN A 355 18.33 -15.73 -12.39
N ASP A 356 19.17 -16.39 -13.19
CA ASP A 356 20.47 -16.95 -12.81
C ASP A 356 21.66 -16.31 -13.55
N HIS A 357 21.43 -15.34 -14.45
CA HIS A 357 22.51 -14.74 -15.24
C HIS A 357 22.17 -13.35 -15.80
N PHE A 358 23.22 -12.64 -16.23
CA PHE A 358 23.09 -11.57 -17.23
C PHE A 358 23.43 -12.13 -18.60
N LYS A 359 22.64 -11.79 -19.63
CA LYS A 359 22.91 -12.16 -21.02
C LYS A 359 23.32 -10.93 -21.82
N PHE A 360 24.33 -11.12 -22.67
CA PHE A 360 24.92 -10.08 -23.50
C PHE A 360 24.66 -10.40 -24.97
N SER A 361 24.33 -9.39 -25.77
CA SER A 361 24.17 -9.54 -27.22
C SER A 361 24.53 -8.24 -27.95
N ALA A 362 24.98 -8.38 -29.19
CA ALA A 362 25.24 -7.27 -30.10
C ALA A 362 24.29 -7.35 -31.31
N ASN A 363 24.09 -6.23 -32.01
CA ASN A 363 23.36 -6.23 -33.27
C ASN A 363 24.16 -7.00 -34.33
N GLU A 364 23.53 -7.97 -35.00
CA GLU A 364 24.17 -8.82 -36.02
C GLU A 364 24.74 -8.02 -37.20
N SER A 365 24.23 -6.81 -37.44
CA SER A 365 24.73 -5.91 -38.49
C SER A 365 25.85 -4.97 -38.04
N ASN A 366 26.20 -4.91 -36.75
CA ASN A 366 27.29 -4.09 -36.23
C ASN A 366 28.51 -4.98 -35.90
N THR A 367 29.43 -5.08 -36.86
CA THR A 367 30.65 -5.90 -36.75
C THR A 367 31.52 -5.50 -35.56
N GLU A 368 31.67 -4.20 -35.28
CA GLU A 368 32.50 -3.72 -34.17
C GLU A 368 31.94 -4.17 -32.81
N SER A 369 30.62 -4.18 -32.67
CA SER A 369 29.95 -4.67 -31.47
C SER A 369 30.08 -6.19 -31.31
N LEU A 370 30.07 -6.94 -32.41
CA LEU A 370 30.30 -8.39 -32.39
C LEU A 370 31.74 -8.72 -32.01
N ASP A 371 32.71 -8.03 -32.60
CA ASP A 371 34.13 -8.19 -32.29
C ASP A 371 34.43 -7.81 -30.83
N PHE A 372 33.80 -6.73 -30.34
CA PHE A 372 33.88 -6.37 -28.93
C PHE A 372 33.26 -7.44 -28.03
N LEU A 373 32.10 -8.00 -28.38
CA LEU A 373 31.47 -9.08 -27.59
C LEU A 373 32.35 -10.33 -27.53
N GLU A 374 33.03 -10.69 -28.62
CA GLU A 374 34.04 -11.76 -28.66
C GLU A 374 35.27 -11.42 -27.81
N LYS A 375 35.71 -10.15 -27.80
CA LYS A 375 36.77 -9.67 -26.91
C LYS A 375 36.37 -9.84 -25.44
N VAL A 376 35.15 -9.47 -25.07
CA VAL A 376 34.61 -9.66 -23.71
C VAL A 376 34.61 -11.15 -23.32
N ARG A 377 34.18 -12.03 -24.22
CA ARG A 377 34.19 -13.49 -24.03
C ARG A 377 35.60 -14.05 -23.86
N SER A 378 36.53 -13.68 -24.74
CA SER A 378 37.92 -14.16 -24.69
C SER A 378 38.70 -13.68 -23.45
N ASN A 379 38.30 -12.55 -22.86
CA ASN A 379 38.81 -12.07 -21.58
C ASN A 379 38.17 -12.77 -20.36
N GLY A 380 37.24 -13.69 -20.57
CA GLY A 380 36.63 -14.49 -19.51
C GLY A 380 35.57 -13.78 -18.68
N ILE A 381 35.13 -12.58 -19.09
CA ILE A 381 34.05 -11.84 -18.42
C ILE A 381 32.72 -12.57 -18.59
N ILE A 382 32.47 -13.12 -19.78
CA ILE A 382 31.25 -13.90 -20.10
C ILE A 382 31.63 -15.27 -20.67
N ASN A 383 30.73 -16.24 -20.53
CA ASN A 383 30.95 -17.60 -21.01
C ASN A 383 30.68 -17.76 -22.52
N GLY A 384 30.82 -19.00 -23.03
CA GLY A 384 30.60 -19.33 -24.45
C GLY A 384 29.18 -19.09 -24.98
N GLU A 385 28.20 -18.87 -24.10
CA GLU A 385 26.82 -18.52 -24.47
C GLU A 385 26.54 -17.01 -24.31
N TYR A 386 27.59 -16.20 -24.13
CA TYR A 386 27.52 -14.76 -23.85
C TYR A 386 26.74 -14.44 -22.57
N LYS A 387 26.93 -15.26 -21.53
CA LYS A 387 26.29 -15.07 -20.23
C LYS A 387 27.33 -14.85 -19.13
N TYR A 388 27.00 -13.97 -18.20
CA TYR A 388 27.62 -13.94 -16.88
C TYR A 388 26.70 -14.67 -15.91
N MET A 389 27.14 -15.81 -15.36
CA MET A 389 26.34 -16.57 -14.40
C MET A 389 26.42 -15.93 -13.00
N ILE A 390 25.27 -15.61 -12.42
CA ILE A 390 25.18 -15.15 -11.03
C ILE A 390 25.33 -16.36 -10.11
N LYS A 391 26.15 -16.23 -9.06
CA LYS A 391 26.26 -17.29 -8.06
C LYS A 391 24.98 -17.37 -7.24
N GLN A 392 24.35 -18.55 -7.27
CA GLN A 392 23.13 -18.85 -6.53
C GLN A 392 23.31 -20.10 -5.67
N ASP A 393 22.49 -20.22 -4.64
CA ASP A 393 22.31 -21.46 -3.89
C ASP A 393 21.49 -22.49 -4.70
N ASP A 394 21.32 -23.67 -4.11
CA ASP A 394 20.55 -24.78 -4.63
C ASP A 394 19.04 -24.52 -4.71
N GLN A 395 18.55 -23.43 -4.13
CA GLN A 395 17.17 -22.95 -4.25
C GLN A 395 17.02 -21.86 -5.33
N GLY A 396 18.11 -21.51 -6.02
CA GLY A 396 18.13 -20.47 -7.04
C GLY A 396 18.06 -19.06 -6.45
N LEU A 397 18.50 -18.86 -5.20
CA LEU A 397 18.66 -17.56 -4.57
C LEU A 397 20.11 -17.09 -4.65
N ASP A 398 20.31 -15.82 -4.92
CA ASP A 398 21.63 -15.21 -5.03
C ASP A 398 22.45 -15.32 -3.74
N ILE A 399 23.68 -15.80 -3.86
CA ILE A 399 24.69 -15.77 -2.79
C ILE A 399 25.73 -14.67 -3.03
N GLU A 400 25.71 -14.00 -4.18
CA GLU A 400 26.43 -12.76 -4.44
C GLU A 400 25.47 -11.62 -4.79
N ASP A 401 25.89 -10.37 -4.60
CA ASP A 401 25.02 -9.23 -4.93
C ASP A 401 25.05 -8.93 -6.44
N ARG A 402 23.97 -9.26 -7.16
CA ARG A 402 23.90 -9.11 -8.62
C ARG A 402 24.02 -7.66 -9.10
N VAL A 403 23.61 -6.68 -8.30
CA VAL A 403 23.72 -5.26 -8.66
C VAL A 403 25.18 -4.82 -8.57
N ILE A 404 25.90 -5.28 -7.53
CA ILE A 404 27.35 -5.05 -7.40
C ILE A 404 28.08 -5.73 -8.56
N ARG A 405 27.83 -7.03 -8.80
CA ARG A 405 28.48 -7.76 -9.90
C ARG A 405 28.17 -7.14 -11.27
N GLY A 406 26.92 -6.76 -11.53
CA GLY A 406 26.56 -6.06 -12.76
C GLY A 406 27.28 -4.72 -12.94
N THR A 407 27.47 -3.97 -11.84
CA THR A 407 28.25 -2.71 -11.83
C THR A 407 29.73 -2.97 -12.12
N GLU A 408 30.30 -4.03 -11.57
CA GLU A 408 31.71 -4.42 -11.80
C GLU A 408 31.94 -4.85 -13.25
N ILE A 409 31.03 -5.66 -13.81
CA ILE A 409 31.11 -6.08 -15.22
C ILE A 409 31.11 -4.87 -16.14
N VAL A 410 30.24 -3.87 -15.91
CA VAL A 410 30.23 -2.65 -16.73
C VAL A 410 31.59 -1.94 -16.72
N LYS A 411 32.26 -1.86 -15.57
CA LYS A 411 33.61 -1.29 -15.48
C LYS A 411 34.66 -2.13 -16.21
N GLU A 412 34.54 -3.45 -16.17
CA GLU A 412 35.39 -4.36 -16.95
C GLU A 412 35.18 -4.14 -18.47
N LEU A 413 33.94 -3.91 -18.91
CA LEU A 413 33.64 -3.53 -20.30
C LEU A 413 34.27 -2.18 -20.67
N GLU A 414 34.19 -1.17 -19.79
CA GLU A 414 34.82 0.14 -20.05
C GLU A 414 36.34 0.05 -20.19
N ALA A 415 36.98 -0.87 -19.46
CA ALA A 415 38.43 -1.05 -19.47
C ALA A 415 38.98 -1.78 -20.71
N LEU A 416 38.14 -2.51 -21.44
CA LEU A 416 38.49 -3.21 -22.69
C LEU A 416 38.48 -2.28 -23.88
#